data_AF-A0A3M6YGA2-F1
#
_entry.id   AF-A0A3M6YGA2-F1
#
_cell.length_a   1.000
_cell.length_b   1.000
_cell.length_c   1.000
_cell.angle_alpha   90.00
_cell.angle_beta   90.00
_cell.angle_gamma   90.00
#
_symmetry.space_group_name_H-M   'P 1'
#
loop_
_entity.id
_entity.type
_entity.pdbx_description
1 polymer ?
#
loop_
_entity_poly.entity_id
_entity_poly.type
_entity_poly.pdbx_seq_one_letter_code
_entity_poly.pdbx_strand_id
1 'polypeptide(L)'
;MLYSDSLNPCQANNNFSATQFDVVLTPSNNSLSFSVVGVSTISGNVTIDLVVFAYGLRVYEHNLNPCDSDLTGLCPMNEGQINLPPSNLEIPADALSQVPGIAYTVPDLDAKVQVYFNNTDTGTSAACVEAELSNGKTVDQKGVAWTVAVVSGLALVASAITSGLGHSNTAAHVAAMALSLFGYFQAQAFIGMTAVDLPPIVASWTQNFQWSMGIIQVGFIQNIATWYQRSTGGTPSTLLSSLGTISVEVQKRAVEPMVYLMDRAANGLQRQALQARTNAGGSSGSDTSNTVTIHGIQRVGFRDGIEVTNIFLTGYIFFVVFVMFVVLGVLIFKLFCELLVKMGKMKGDKFQDFRNGWTTVLKGILFRIVLIGFPQMVVLCFWEFTRNDSSAEMVLAVFTIFTMLAILAWASSKVIRLARRSIAMHKNPAY
;
A
#
# COMPACT_ATOMS: atom_id res chain seq x y z
N MET A 1 0.52 -18.19 -18.56
CA MET A 1 1.95 -17.85 -18.45
C MET A 1 2.26 -17.57 -17.00
N LEU A 2 3.46 -17.93 -16.56
CA LEU A 2 4.06 -17.49 -15.31
C LEU A 2 5.36 -16.79 -15.66
N TYR A 3 5.72 -15.74 -14.95
CA TYR A 3 6.98 -15.03 -15.15
C TYR A 3 7.57 -14.55 -13.84
N SER A 4 8.87 -14.29 -13.87
CA SER A 4 9.64 -13.64 -12.82
C SER A 4 10.62 -12.68 -13.49
N ASP A 5 10.65 -11.44 -13.03
CA ASP A 5 11.45 -10.33 -13.53
C ASP A 5 12.46 -9.81 -12.48
N SER A 6 12.35 -10.29 -11.25
CA SER A 6 13.25 -9.94 -10.14
C SER A 6 13.85 -11.18 -9.50
N LEU A 7 15.10 -11.06 -9.07
CA LEU A 7 15.80 -12.04 -8.26
C LEU A 7 16.38 -11.35 -7.03
N ASN A 8 15.93 -11.76 -5.84
CA ASN A 8 16.31 -11.13 -4.59
C ASN A 8 17.24 -12.05 -3.79
N PRO A 9 18.25 -11.52 -3.09
CA PRO A 9 19.06 -12.31 -2.18
C PRO A 9 18.23 -12.72 -0.95
N CYS A 10 18.22 -14.01 -0.59
CA CYS A 10 17.53 -14.50 0.60
C CYS A 10 18.45 -14.71 1.82
N GLN A 11 19.73 -14.31 1.73
CA GLN A 11 20.65 -14.30 2.85
C GLN A 11 21.57 -13.08 2.82
N ALA A 12 22.05 -12.65 4.01
CA ALA A 12 22.86 -11.43 4.14
C ALA A 12 24.24 -11.53 3.45
N ASN A 13 24.88 -12.69 3.51
CA ASN A 13 26.15 -12.95 2.82
C ASN A 13 25.86 -13.75 1.56
N ASN A 14 25.77 -13.07 0.42
CA ASN A 14 25.43 -13.72 -0.85
C ASN A 14 26.59 -13.61 -1.85
N ASN A 15 27.17 -14.74 -2.24
CA ASN A 15 28.26 -14.80 -3.22
C ASN A 15 27.74 -14.89 -4.68
N PHE A 16 26.45 -14.61 -4.88
CA PHE A 16 25.80 -14.57 -6.18
C PHE A 16 24.90 -13.34 -6.24
N SER A 17 24.96 -12.61 -7.34
CA SER A 17 24.09 -11.46 -7.61
C SER A 17 23.68 -11.46 -9.08
N ALA A 18 22.42 -11.14 -9.36
CA ALA A 18 21.90 -10.99 -10.72
C ALA A 18 21.56 -9.52 -10.99
N THR A 19 21.99 -9.02 -12.14
CA THR A 19 21.61 -7.69 -12.64
C THR A 19 20.40 -7.74 -13.57
N GLN A 20 20.23 -8.85 -14.28
CA GLN A 20 19.05 -9.13 -15.10
C GLN A 20 18.56 -10.55 -14.81
N PHE A 21 17.27 -10.70 -14.54
CA PHE A 21 16.65 -11.99 -14.33
C PHE A 21 15.24 -11.99 -14.93
N ASP A 22 15.11 -12.47 -16.16
CA ASP A 22 13.83 -12.61 -16.83
C ASP A 22 13.59 -14.08 -17.13
N VAL A 23 12.55 -14.64 -16.51
CA VAL A 23 12.12 -16.02 -16.75
C VAL A 23 10.64 -16.03 -17.05
N VAL A 24 10.26 -16.65 -18.17
CA VAL A 24 8.86 -16.76 -18.61
C VAL A 24 8.54 -18.21 -18.95
N LEU A 25 7.63 -18.78 -18.18
CA LEU A 25 7.06 -20.09 -18.42
C LEU A 25 5.74 -19.97 -19.20
N THR A 26 5.75 -20.50 -20.42
CA THR A 26 4.56 -20.54 -21.28
C THR A 26 4.04 -21.97 -21.39
N PRO A 27 2.94 -22.31 -20.68
CA PRO A 27 2.42 -23.68 -20.66
C PRO A 27 1.76 -24.11 -21.98
N SER A 28 1.42 -23.19 -22.88
CA SER A 28 0.72 -23.53 -24.14
C SER A 28 1.61 -24.15 -25.21
N ASN A 29 2.92 -23.89 -25.16
CA ASN A 29 3.93 -24.38 -26.09
C ASN A 29 5.09 -25.08 -25.36
N ASN A 30 4.88 -25.45 -24.08
CA ASN A 30 5.86 -26.10 -23.22
C ASN A 30 7.24 -25.41 -23.18
N SER A 31 7.30 -24.08 -23.34
CA SER A 31 8.57 -23.37 -23.42
C SER A 31 8.85 -22.55 -22.16
N LEU A 32 10.11 -22.60 -21.72
CA LEU A 32 10.70 -21.71 -20.74
C LEU A 32 11.67 -20.77 -21.45
N SER A 33 11.29 -19.50 -21.55
CA SER A 33 12.20 -18.44 -21.99
C SER A 33 12.96 -17.94 -20.77
N PHE A 34 14.29 -17.83 -20.86
CA PHE A 34 15.09 -17.21 -19.81
C PHE A 34 16.16 -16.30 -20.38
N SER A 35 16.46 -15.23 -19.65
CA SER A 35 17.56 -14.29 -19.89
C SER A 35 18.11 -13.89 -18.53
N VAL A 36 19.35 -14.30 -18.24
CA VAL A 36 19.96 -14.10 -16.92
C VAL A 36 21.35 -13.50 -17.09
N VAL A 37 21.56 -12.36 -16.46
CA VAL A 37 22.86 -11.70 -16.35
C VAL A 37 23.17 -11.56 -14.88
N GLY A 38 24.32 -12.08 -14.45
CA GLY A 38 24.74 -12.03 -13.07
C GLY A 38 26.23 -12.20 -12.90
N VAL A 39 26.67 -12.07 -11.66
CA VAL A 39 28.06 -12.27 -11.24
C VAL A 39 28.05 -13.26 -10.08
N SER A 40 28.92 -14.26 -10.17
CA SER A 40 29.16 -15.19 -9.08
C SER A 40 30.60 -15.11 -8.62
N THR A 41 30.79 -15.07 -7.30
CA THR A 41 32.08 -15.21 -6.62
C THR A 41 32.20 -16.57 -5.95
N ILE A 42 31.40 -17.55 -6.36
CA ILE A 42 31.44 -18.92 -5.86
C ILE A 42 32.46 -19.71 -6.69
N SER A 43 33.33 -20.43 -5.98
CA SER A 43 34.35 -21.30 -6.58
C SER A 43 34.26 -22.70 -6.01
N GLY A 44 34.24 -23.71 -6.88
CA GLY A 44 34.27 -25.12 -6.50
C GLY A 44 32.97 -25.88 -6.79
N ASN A 45 32.81 -27.03 -6.14
CA ASN A 45 31.64 -27.88 -6.30
C ASN A 45 30.50 -27.40 -5.40
N VAL A 46 29.32 -27.26 -5.98
CA VAL A 46 28.12 -26.79 -5.28
C VAL A 46 26.99 -27.80 -5.42
N THR A 47 26.22 -27.99 -4.35
CA THR A 47 24.91 -28.62 -4.36
C THR A 47 23.84 -27.55 -4.39
N ILE A 48 22.80 -27.77 -5.20
CA ILE A 48 21.71 -26.82 -5.41
C ILE A 48 20.46 -27.35 -4.73
N ASP A 49 19.94 -26.65 -3.73
CA ASP A 49 18.66 -26.95 -3.11
C ASP A 49 17.58 -26.02 -3.66
N LEU A 50 16.66 -26.59 -4.44
CA LEU A 50 15.53 -25.86 -4.99
C LEU A 50 14.30 -26.09 -4.12
N VAL A 51 13.79 -25.01 -3.53
CA VAL A 51 12.61 -25.01 -2.66
C VAL A 51 11.55 -24.10 -3.26
N VAL A 52 10.39 -24.65 -3.59
CA VAL A 52 9.23 -23.86 -4.05
C VAL A 52 8.29 -23.66 -2.88
N PHE A 53 7.96 -22.41 -2.62
CA PHE A 53 6.91 -22.03 -1.67
C PHE A 53 5.67 -21.59 -2.43
N ALA A 54 4.51 -22.06 -1.96
CA ALA A 54 3.22 -21.53 -2.36
C ALA A 54 2.41 -21.21 -1.10
N TYR A 55 1.90 -19.98 -1.01
CA TYR A 55 1.12 -19.49 0.13
C TYR A 55 1.82 -19.68 1.49
N GLY A 56 3.15 -19.59 1.50
CA GLY A 56 4.00 -19.79 2.69
C GLY A 56 4.22 -21.25 3.09
N LEU A 57 3.79 -22.22 2.28
CA LEU A 57 4.04 -23.65 2.48
C LEU A 57 5.12 -24.12 1.50
N ARG A 58 6.04 -24.97 1.97
CA ARG A 58 7.00 -25.67 1.11
C ARG A 58 6.26 -26.76 0.35
N VAL A 59 6.04 -26.55 -0.94
CA VAL A 59 5.25 -27.48 -1.77
C VAL A 59 6.12 -28.41 -2.60
N TYR A 60 7.37 -28.02 -2.85
CA TYR A 60 8.32 -28.81 -3.61
C TYR A 60 9.73 -28.52 -3.10
N GLU A 61 10.52 -29.58 -2.95
CA GLU A 61 11.91 -29.52 -2.53
C GLU A 61 12.67 -30.55 -3.33
N HIS A 62 13.75 -30.13 -3.99
CA HIS A 62 14.58 -31.00 -4.79
C HIS A 62 16.04 -30.58 -4.64
N ASN A 63 16.86 -31.51 -4.16
CA ASN A 63 18.31 -31.36 -4.13
C ASN A 63 18.88 -31.83 -5.47
N LEU A 64 19.69 -31.00 -6.10
CA LEU A 64 20.34 -31.27 -7.38
C LEU A 64 21.84 -31.13 -7.19
N ASN A 65 22.58 -32.15 -7.62
CA ASN A 65 24.03 -32.04 -7.78
C ASN A 65 24.34 -31.78 -9.26
N PRO A 66 24.74 -30.55 -9.64
CA PRO A 66 25.03 -30.19 -11.03
C PRO A 66 26.14 -31.04 -11.66
N CYS A 67 27.02 -31.64 -10.85
CA CYS A 67 28.07 -32.55 -11.31
C CYS A 67 27.53 -33.90 -11.82
N ASP A 68 26.40 -34.37 -11.29
CA ASP A 68 25.78 -35.65 -11.69
C ASP A 68 24.91 -35.50 -12.94
N SER A 69 24.52 -34.27 -13.27
CA SER A 69 23.55 -33.94 -14.33
C SER A 69 24.20 -33.35 -15.60
N ASP A 70 25.54 -33.29 -15.64
CA ASP A 70 26.36 -32.70 -16.71
C ASP A 70 25.92 -31.26 -17.11
N LEU A 71 25.50 -30.47 -16.11
CA LEU A 71 25.09 -29.09 -16.32
C LEU A 71 26.32 -28.21 -16.55
N THR A 72 26.58 -27.92 -17.83
CA THR A 72 27.77 -27.21 -18.28
C THR A 72 27.85 -25.82 -17.65
N GLY A 73 28.95 -25.53 -16.94
CA GLY A 73 29.20 -24.23 -16.29
C GLY A 73 28.78 -24.13 -14.82
N LEU A 74 28.11 -25.16 -14.27
CA LEU A 74 27.74 -25.22 -12.84
C LEU A 74 28.59 -26.21 -12.02
N CYS A 75 29.36 -27.09 -12.67
CA CYS A 75 30.33 -27.96 -11.98
C CYS A 75 31.65 -28.11 -12.77
N PRO A 76 32.80 -27.66 -12.23
CA PRO A 76 32.91 -26.76 -11.08
C PRO A 76 32.34 -25.38 -11.42
N MET A 77 31.72 -24.73 -10.43
CA MET A 77 31.31 -23.34 -10.58
C MET A 77 32.57 -22.47 -10.49
N ASN A 78 32.74 -21.57 -11.47
CA ASN A 78 33.88 -20.67 -11.55
C ASN A 78 33.45 -19.24 -11.24
N GLU A 79 34.31 -18.50 -10.56
CA GLU A 79 34.11 -17.07 -10.34
C GLU A 79 34.09 -16.32 -11.68
N GLY A 80 33.08 -15.48 -11.87
CA GLY A 80 32.94 -14.71 -13.09
C GLY A 80 31.54 -14.22 -13.38
N GLN A 81 31.40 -13.59 -14.55
CA GLN A 81 30.14 -13.11 -15.05
C GLN A 81 29.39 -14.23 -15.78
N ILE A 82 28.13 -14.44 -15.38
CA ILE A 82 27.21 -15.37 -16.01
C ILE A 82 26.34 -14.55 -16.96
N ASN A 83 26.46 -14.83 -18.26
CA ASN A 83 25.67 -14.18 -19.30
C ASN A 83 24.92 -15.27 -20.09
N LEU A 84 23.66 -15.48 -19.72
CA LEU A 84 22.74 -16.36 -20.44
C LEU A 84 21.85 -15.49 -21.33
N PRO A 85 22.12 -15.43 -22.65
CA PRO A 85 21.28 -14.65 -23.56
C PRO A 85 19.86 -15.22 -23.63
N PRO A 86 18.89 -14.43 -24.13
CA PRO A 86 17.51 -14.89 -24.30
C PRO A 86 17.45 -16.20 -25.07
N SER A 87 17.05 -17.26 -24.39
CA SER A 87 16.98 -18.60 -24.94
C SER A 87 15.71 -19.30 -24.48
N ASN A 88 15.22 -20.22 -25.32
CA ASN A 88 14.03 -21.01 -25.05
C ASN A 88 14.44 -22.45 -24.81
N LEU A 89 14.04 -22.98 -23.67
CA LEU A 89 14.17 -24.39 -23.32
C LEU A 89 12.80 -25.05 -23.36
N GLU A 90 12.69 -26.19 -24.02
CA GLU A 90 11.46 -26.99 -24.00
C GLU A 90 11.41 -27.80 -22.70
N ILE A 91 10.37 -27.57 -21.90
CA ILE A 91 10.16 -28.29 -20.63
C ILE A 91 9.37 -29.58 -20.91
N PRO A 92 9.79 -30.73 -20.36
CA PRO A 92 9.01 -31.96 -20.42
C PRO A 92 7.58 -31.76 -19.91
N ALA A 93 6.60 -32.31 -20.65
CA ALA A 93 5.18 -32.18 -20.30
C ALA A 93 4.86 -32.71 -18.89
N ASP A 94 5.60 -33.71 -18.42
CA ASP A 94 5.44 -34.28 -17.08
C ASP A 94 5.74 -33.27 -15.97
N ALA A 95 6.80 -32.45 -16.13
CA ALA A 95 7.14 -31.42 -15.16
C ALA A 95 6.11 -30.27 -15.14
N LEU A 96 5.56 -29.92 -16.31
CA LEU A 96 4.49 -28.93 -16.43
C LEU A 96 3.18 -29.41 -15.80
N SER A 97 2.89 -30.72 -15.86
CA SER A 97 1.68 -31.31 -15.29
C SER A 97 1.62 -31.23 -13.76
N GLN A 98 2.78 -31.11 -13.11
CA GLN A 98 2.87 -30.94 -11.65
C GLN A 98 2.50 -29.51 -11.21
N VAL A 99 2.52 -28.54 -12.12
CA VAL A 99 2.11 -27.16 -11.81
C VAL A 99 0.58 -27.09 -11.79
N PRO A 100 -0.05 -26.85 -10.63
CA PRO A 100 -1.50 -26.86 -10.55
C PRO A 100 -2.08 -25.72 -11.38
N GLY A 101 -3.17 -25.99 -12.12
CA GLY A 101 -3.82 -25.01 -13.00
C GLY A 101 -4.20 -23.70 -12.31
N ILE A 102 -4.42 -23.75 -10.99
CA ILE A 102 -4.72 -22.60 -10.14
C ILE A 102 -3.62 -21.52 -10.15
N ALA A 103 -2.36 -21.89 -10.37
CA ALA A 103 -1.23 -20.97 -10.44
C ALA A 103 -1.38 -19.97 -11.61
N TYR A 104 -2.05 -20.36 -12.69
CA TYR A 104 -2.28 -19.50 -13.86
C TYR A 104 -3.55 -18.66 -13.75
N THR A 105 -4.41 -18.91 -12.76
CA THR A 105 -5.72 -18.28 -12.63
C THR A 105 -5.87 -17.36 -11.45
N VAL A 106 -5.27 -17.69 -10.29
CA VAL A 106 -5.45 -16.90 -9.06
C VAL A 106 -4.70 -15.58 -9.17
N PRO A 107 -5.36 -14.43 -8.97
CA PRO A 107 -4.70 -13.12 -8.98
C PRO A 107 -3.75 -12.96 -7.78
N ASP A 108 -2.69 -12.17 -7.98
CA ASP A 108 -1.65 -11.88 -6.99
C ASP A 108 -1.13 -13.17 -6.33
N LEU A 109 -0.68 -14.09 -7.19
CA LEU A 109 -0.16 -15.39 -6.78
C LEU A 109 0.95 -15.23 -5.73
N ASP A 110 0.79 -15.92 -4.61
CA ASP A 110 1.81 -16.02 -3.55
C ASP A 110 2.65 -17.27 -3.81
N ALA A 111 3.58 -17.19 -4.76
CA ALA A 111 4.48 -18.27 -5.10
C ALA A 111 5.90 -17.74 -5.30
N LYS A 112 6.86 -18.45 -4.74
CA LYS A 112 8.28 -18.10 -4.83
C LYS A 112 9.15 -19.34 -4.92
N VAL A 113 10.26 -19.19 -5.61
CA VAL A 113 11.28 -20.22 -5.77
C VAL A 113 12.53 -19.73 -5.08
N GLN A 114 12.96 -20.43 -4.03
CA GLN A 114 14.23 -20.22 -3.38
C GLN A 114 15.22 -21.25 -3.88
N VAL A 115 16.41 -20.79 -4.25
CA VAL A 115 17.52 -21.62 -4.70
C VAL A 115 18.70 -21.35 -3.77
N TYR A 116 19.10 -22.38 -3.03
CA TYR A 116 20.29 -22.34 -2.19
C TYR A 116 21.45 -23.01 -2.94
N PHE A 117 22.60 -22.34 -2.93
CA PHE A 117 23.86 -22.87 -3.40
C PHE A 117 24.71 -23.22 -2.20
N ASN A 118 24.78 -24.52 -1.89
CA ASN A 118 25.54 -25.06 -0.78
C ASN A 118 26.87 -25.61 -1.29
N ASN A 119 27.96 -25.39 -0.57
CA ASN A 119 29.25 -25.99 -0.94
C ASN A 119 29.24 -27.48 -0.56
N THR A 120 29.62 -28.36 -1.51
CA THR A 120 29.58 -29.82 -1.32
C THR A 120 30.53 -30.29 -0.22
N ASP A 121 31.67 -29.61 -0.03
CA ASP A 121 32.72 -30.04 0.91
C ASP A 121 32.43 -29.60 2.35
N THR A 122 31.89 -28.38 2.53
CA THR A 122 31.65 -27.78 3.85
C THR A 122 30.20 -27.84 4.31
N GLY A 123 29.25 -28.08 3.40
CA GLY A 123 27.81 -28.04 3.68
C GLY A 123 27.29 -26.65 4.04
N THR A 124 28.07 -25.59 3.81
CA THR A 124 27.69 -24.21 4.13
C THR A 124 27.04 -23.52 2.94
N SER A 125 25.97 -22.75 3.19
CA SER A 125 25.31 -21.92 2.16
C SER A 125 26.23 -20.80 1.66
N ALA A 126 26.61 -20.87 0.39
CA ALA A 126 27.43 -19.89 -0.30
C ALA A 126 26.57 -18.78 -0.93
N ALA A 127 25.39 -19.13 -1.43
CA ALA A 127 24.42 -18.17 -1.96
C ALA A 127 22.97 -18.62 -1.76
N CYS A 128 22.06 -17.65 -1.66
CA CYS A 128 20.62 -17.87 -1.63
C CYS A 128 19.96 -16.82 -2.52
N VAL A 129 19.17 -17.27 -3.51
CA VAL A 129 18.37 -16.39 -4.35
C VAL A 129 16.91 -16.78 -4.34
N GLU A 130 16.04 -15.78 -4.36
CA GLU A 130 14.59 -15.89 -4.34
C GLU A 130 14.00 -15.23 -5.60
N ALA A 131 13.24 -16.00 -6.37
CA ALA A 131 12.48 -15.53 -7.52
C ALA A 131 10.98 -15.58 -7.21
N GLU A 132 10.29 -14.46 -7.38
CA GLU A 132 8.84 -14.38 -7.18
C GLU A 132 8.09 -14.69 -8.48
N LEU A 133 7.13 -15.60 -8.41
CA LEU A 133 6.34 -16.00 -9.58
C LEU A 133 5.05 -15.18 -9.68
N SER A 134 4.85 -14.56 -10.84
CA SER A 134 3.63 -13.82 -11.17
C SER A 134 2.95 -14.40 -12.41
N ASN A 135 1.62 -14.30 -12.45
CA ASN A 135 0.82 -14.60 -13.65
C ASN A 135 0.22 -13.33 -14.28
N GLY A 136 0.61 -12.14 -13.79
CA GLY A 136 0.15 -10.83 -14.28
C GLY A 136 -1.29 -10.47 -13.90
N LYS A 137 -2.01 -11.31 -13.16
CA LYS A 137 -3.37 -11.02 -12.69
C LYS A 137 -3.32 -10.37 -11.31
N THR A 138 -4.16 -9.37 -11.07
CA THR A 138 -4.24 -8.69 -9.76
C THR A 138 -5.68 -8.35 -9.37
N VAL A 139 -5.96 -8.37 -8.07
CA VAL A 139 -7.21 -7.88 -7.47
C VAL A 139 -7.22 -6.37 -7.27
N ASP A 140 -6.07 -5.69 -7.46
CA ASP A 140 -6.00 -4.23 -7.48
C ASP A 140 -6.57 -3.71 -8.80
N GLN A 141 -7.80 -3.20 -8.74
CA GLN A 141 -8.56 -2.80 -9.90
C GLN A 141 -9.10 -1.39 -9.68
N LYS A 142 -8.55 -0.41 -10.42
CA LYS A 142 -8.99 1.00 -10.32
C LYS A 142 -10.51 1.16 -10.51
N GLY A 143 -11.13 0.31 -11.34
CA GLY A 143 -12.59 0.29 -11.52
C GLY A 143 -13.37 -0.03 -10.23
N VAL A 144 -12.88 -0.98 -9.42
CA VAL A 144 -13.50 -1.32 -8.12
C VAL A 144 -13.35 -0.15 -7.16
N ALA A 145 -12.14 0.40 -7.04
CA ALA A 145 -11.84 1.55 -6.17
C ALA A 145 -12.78 2.74 -6.44
N TRP A 146 -12.92 3.17 -7.69
CA TRP A 146 -13.78 4.30 -8.04
C TRP A 146 -15.27 3.98 -7.93
N THR A 147 -15.68 2.74 -8.20
CA THR A 147 -17.08 2.33 -8.03
C THR A 147 -17.51 2.44 -6.57
N VAL A 148 -16.72 1.92 -5.63
CA VAL A 148 -17.04 2.02 -4.19
C VAL A 148 -16.95 3.46 -3.68
N ALA A 149 -16.05 4.28 -4.24
CA ALA A 149 -15.97 5.71 -3.94
C ALA A 149 -17.24 6.47 -4.35
N VAL A 150 -17.72 6.24 -5.58
CA VAL A 150 -18.95 6.85 -6.10
C VAL A 150 -20.17 6.41 -5.31
N VAL A 151 -20.29 5.11 -5.00
CA VAL A 151 -21.40 4.59 -4.18
C VAL A 151 -21.42 5.26 -2.80
N SER A 152 -20.25 5.42 -2.16
CA SER A 152 -20.12 6.12 -0.88
C SER A 152 -20.52 7.59 -0.97
N GLY A 153 -20.08 8.28 -2.03
CA GLY A 153 -20.46 9.67 -2.28
C GLY A 153 -21.96 9.84 -2.51
N LEU A 154 -22.59 8.96 -3.30
CA LEU A 154 -24.02 8.96 -3.53
C LEU A 154 -24.83 8.72 -2.26
N ALA A 155 -24.36 7.85 -1.35
CA ALA A 155 -25.01 7.63 -0.05
C ALA A 155 -25.01 8.91 0.82
N LEU A 156 -23.89 9.65 0.83
CA LEU A 156 -23.80 10.94 1.55
C LEU A 156 -24.71 12.01 0.92
N VAL A 157 -24.76 12.08 -0.41
CA VAL A 157 -25.64 13.01 -1.14
C VAL A 157 -27.11 12.68 -0.88
N ALA A 158 -27.50 11.40 -0.90
CA ALA A 158 -28.85 10.95 -0.58
C ALA A 158 -29.26 11.34 0.85
N SER A 159 -28.37 11.19 1.83
CA SER A 159 -28.59 11.67 3.20
C SER A 159 -28.79 13.20 3.25
N ALA A 160 -27.99 13.96 2.50
CA ALA A 160 -28.11 15.42 2.47
C ALA A 160 -29.45 15.87 1.85
N ILE A 161 -29.87 15.26 0.74
CA ILE A 161 -31.14 15.58 0.06
C ILE A 161 -32.33 15.23 0.95
N THR A 162 -32.34 14.04 1.56
CA THR A 162 -33.42 13.62 2.47
C THR A 162 -33.52 14.54 3.69
N SER A 163 -32.39 15.02 4.22
CA SER A 163 -32.36 16.03 5.28
C SER A 163 -32.95 17.36 4.81
N GLY A 164 -32.64 17.80 3.58
CA GLY A 164 -33.17 19.04 3.01
C GLY A 164 -34.68 19.00 2.75
N LEU A 165 -35.24 17.81 2.52
CA LEU A 165 -36.68 17.56 2.37
C LEU A 165 -37.44 17.46 3.71
N GLY A 166 -36.80 17.72 4.85
CA GLY A 166 -37.43 17.72 6.18
C GLY A 166 -37.48 16.35 6.87
N HIS A 167 -36.95 15.29 6.26
CA HIS A 167 -36.93 13.93 6.84
C HIS A 167 -35.66 13.71 7.67
N SER A 168 -35.53 14.43 8.79
CA SER A 168 -34.32 14.44 9.63
C SER A 168 -33.94 13.08 10.19
N ASN A 169 -34.90 12.29 10.67
CA ASN A 169 -34.67 10.96 11.23
C ASN A 169 -34.14 9.97 10.19
N THR A 170 -34.76 9.91 9.02
CA THR A 170 -34.32 9.08 7.90
C THR A 170 -32.93 9.51 7.43
N ALA A 171 -32.70 10.81 7.30
CA ALA A 171 -31.41 11.35 6.91
C ALA A 171 -30.29 11.00 7.89
N ALA A 172 -30.57 11.00 9.20
CA ALA A 172 -29.63 10.59 10.23
C ALA A 172 -29.26 9.11 10.15
N HIS A 173 -30.24 8.22 9.91
CA HIS A 173 -29.98 6.80 9.69
C HIS A 173 -29.12 6.55 8.44
N VAL A 174 -29.46 7.18 7.32
CA VAL A 174 -28.68 7.04 6.07
C VAL A 174 -27.26 7.59 6.27
N ALA A 175 -27.09 8.71 6.98
CA ALA A 175 -25.77 9.26 7.30
C ALA A 175 -24.94 8.30 8.15
N ALA A 176 -25.54 7.66 9.16
CA ALA A 176 -24.85 6.72 10.03
C ALA A 176 -24.36 5.48 9.26
N MET A 177 -25.18 4.97 8.33
CA MET A 177 -24.81 3.85 7.46
C MET A 177 -23.74 4.23 6.43
N ALA A 178 -23.80 5.44 5.88
CA ALA A 178 -22.75 5.94 4.99
C ALA A 178 -21.41 6.10 5.75
N LEU A 179 -21.45 6.58 6.99
CA LEU A 179 -20.28 6.70 7.85
C LEU A 179 -19.68 5.33 8.20
N SER A 180 -20.51 4.32 8.53
CA SER A 180 -20.02 2.97 8.82
C SER A 180 -19.41 2.30 7.58
N LEU A 181 -20.00 2.49 6.40
CA LEU A 181 -19.45 2.01 5.13
C LEU A 181 -18.08 2.65 4.84
N PHE A 182 -17.96 3.97 5.02
CA PHE A 182 -16.69 4.66 4.82
C PHE A 182 -15.62 4.20 5.84
N GLY A 183 -16.02 4.04 7.11
CA GLY A 183 -15.15 3.50 8.15
C GLY A 183 -14.68 2.07 7.87
N TYR A 184 -15.53 1.24 7.26
CA TYR A 184 -15.12 -0.09 6.78
C TYR A 184 -14.04 -0.01 5.70
N PHE A 185 -14.18 0.88 4.71
CA PHE A 185 -13.17 1.07 3.68
C PHE A 185 -11.85 1.62 4.23
N GLN A 186 -11.92 2.58 5.17
CA GLN A 186 -10.73 3.06 5.88
C GLN A 186 -10.07 1.95 6.69
N ALA A 187 -10.84 1.07 7.34
CA ALA A 187 -10.30 -0.09 8.05
C ALA A 187 -9.55 -1.05 7.11
N GLN A 188 -10.07 -1.32 5.91
CA GLN A 188 -9.34 -2.09 4.90
C GLN A 188 -8.04 -1.40 4.48
N ALA A 189 -8.08 -0.07 4.27
CA ALA A 189 -6.89 0.70 3.93
C ALA A 189 -5.84 0.67 5.06
N PHE A 190 -6.25 0.71 6.33
CA PHE A 190 -5.36 0.60 7.49
C PHE A 190 -4.58 -0.70 7.51
N ILE A 191 -5.22 -1.83 7.20
CA ILE A 191 -4.52 -3.13 7.10
C ILE A 191 -3.38 -3.03 6.09
N GLY A 192 -3.65 -2.45 4.92
CA GLY A 192 -2.64 -2.24 3.87
C GLY A 192 -1.48 -1.35 4.33
N MET A 193 -1.74 -0.34 5.14
CA MET A 193 -0.72 0.57 5.64
C MET A 193 0.13 0.00 6.80
N THR A 194 -0.21 -1.17 7.34
CA THR A 194 0.63 -1.81 8.38
C THR A 194 1.97 -2.28 7.81
N ALA A 195 3.04 -2.12 8.60
CA ALA A 195 4.38 -2.60 8.27
C ALA A 195 4.55 -4.13 8.52
N VAL A 196 3.46 -4.88 8.43
CA VAL A 196 3.45 -6.34 8.56
C VAL A 196 3.55 -6.97 7.18
N ASP A 197 4.23 -8.11 7.13
CA ASP A 197 4.30 -9.02 5.99
C ASP A 197 2.90 -9.51 5.57
N LEU A 198 2.34 -8.88 4.53
CA LEU A 198 1.02 -9.23 4.00
C LEU A 198 1.15 -10.20 2.81
N PRO A 199 0.28 -11.21 2.70
CA PRO A 199 0.13 -11.96 1.46
C PRO A 199 -0.11 -11.00 0.26
N PRO A 200 0.47 -11.25 -0.92
CA PRO A 200 0.34 -10.38 -2.09
C PRO A 200 -1.11 -10.01 -2.43
N ILE A 201 -2.02 -10.99 -2.39
CA ILE A 201 -3.46 -10.78 -2.64
C ILE A 201 -4.11 -9.82 -1.63
N VAL A 202 -3.71 -9.88 -0.35
CA VAL A 202 -4.24 -8.99 0.70
C VAL A 202 -3.67 -7.58 0.49
N ALA A 203 -2.37 -7.48 0.18
CA ALA A 203 -1.74 -6.19 -0.13
C ALA A 203 -2.40 -5.51 -1.34
N SER A 204 -2.68 -6.26 -2.41
CA SER A 204 -3.39 -5.76 -3.60
C SER A 204 -4.87 -5.44 -3.32
N TRP A 205 -5.56 -6.25 -2.53
CA TRP A 205 -6.96 -5.99 -2.16
C TRP A 205 -7.10 -4.67 -1.39
N THR A 206 -6.27 -4.48 -0.37
CA THR A 206 -6.27 -3.25 0.46
C THR A 206 -5.89 -2.00 -0.33
N GLN A 207 -5.15 -2.12 -1.44
CA GLN A 207 -4.81 -1.01 -2.33
C GLN A 207 -6.06 -0.37 -2.95
N ASN A 208 -7.12 -1.16 -3.23
CA ASN A 208 -8.38 -0.65 -3.78
C ASN A 208 -9.10 0.38 -2.88
N PHE A 209 -8.77 0.43 -1.59
CA PHE A 209 -9.45 1.29 -0.61
C PHE A 209 -8.60 2.50 -0.19
N GLN A 210 -7.40 2.66 -0.73
CA GLN A 210 -6.46 3.73 -0.32
C GLN A 210 -6.96 5.14 -0.69
N TRP A 211 -7.89 5.24 -1.65
CA TRP A 211 -8.60 6.48 -1.93
C TRP A 211 -9.36 7.02 -0.72
N SER A 212 -9.85 6.16 0.19
CA SER A 212 -10.55 6.56 1.42
C SER A 212 -9.63 7.21 2.47
N MET A 213 -8.32 7.06 2.26
CA MET A 213 -7.24 7.69 3.02
C MET A 213 -6.63 8.90 2.28
N GLY A 214 -7.19 9.28 1.13
CA GLY A 214 -6.66 10.38 0.30
C GLY A 214 -5.34 10.06 -0.41
N ILE A 215 -4.92 8.80 -0.44
CA ILE A 215 -3.74 8.36 -1.19
C ILE A 215 -4.20 8.07 -2.63
N ILE A 216 -4.09 9.09 -3.48
CA ILE A 216 -4.48 9.04 -4.89
C ILE A 216 -3.41 9.75 -5.71
N GLN A 217 -2.84 9.05 -6.68
CA GLN A 217 -1.85 9.64 -7.57
C GLN A 217 -2.48 10.60 -8.58
N VAL A 218 -2.11 11.88 -8.48
CA VAL A 218 -2.39 12.90 -9.49
C VAL A 218 -1.12 13.72 -9.71
N GLY A 219 -0.58 13.70 -10.93
CA GLY A 219 0.74 14.29 -11.22
C GLY A 219 0.87 15.76 -10.82
N PHE A 220 -0.18 16.57 -11.02
CA PHE A 220 -0.19 17.97 -10.59
C PHE A 220 -0.12 18.13 -9.05
N ILE A 221 -0.81 17.27 -8.30
CA ILE A 221 -0.75 17.28 -6.83
C ILE A 221 0.64 16.88 -6.35
N GLN A 222 1.27 15.90 -7.01
CA GLN A 222 2.65 15.52 -6.71
C GLN A 222 3.64 16.67 -6.95
N ASN A 223 3.45 17.43 -8.03
CA ASN A 223 4.28 18.61 -8.31
C ASN A 223 4.09 19.71 -7.26
N ILE A 224 2.85 19.98 -6.82
CA ILE A 224 2.58 20.91 -5.72
C ILE A 224 3.24 20.41 -4.44
N ALA A 225 3.11 19.12 -4.14
CA ALA A 225 3.64 18.55 -2.91
C ALA A 225 5.16 18.70 -2.84
N THR A 226 5.86 18.29 -3.90
CA THR A 226 7.31 18.45 -4.02
C THR A 226 7.75 19.91 -4.03
N TRP A 227 6.98 20.81 -4.66
CA TRP A 227 7.27 22.25 -4.63
C TRP A 227 7.17 22.82 -3.21
N TYR A 228 6.10 22.46 -2.49
CA TYR A 228 5.87 22.92 -1.12
C TYR A 228 6.99 22.42 -0.21
N GLN A 229 7.27 21.12 -0.24
CA GLN A 229 8.32 20.48 0.55
C GLN A 229 9.69 21.14 0.33
N ARG A 230 10.09 21.38 -0.94
CA ARG A 230 11.35 22.06 -1.29
C ARG A 230 11.39 23.50 -0.79
N SER A 231 10.27 24.21 -0.91
CA SER A 231 10.16 25.62 -0.48
C SER A 231 10.25 25.76 1.04
N THR A 232 9.89 24.71 1.78
CA THR A 232 9.87 24.69 3.25
C THR A 232 11.10 23.99 3.86
N GLY A 233 12.13 23.75 3.04
CA GLY A 233 13.43 23.23 3.46
C GLY A 233 13.50 21.70 3.60
N GLY A 234 12.51 20.96 3.09
CA GLY A 234 12.55 19.50 3.01
C GLY A 234 13.23 18.99 1.75
N THR A 235 13.72 17.75 1.79
CA THR A 235 14.36 17.07 0.64
C THR A 235 13.45 15.95 0.13
N PRO A 236 12.90 16.05 -1.10
CA PRO A 236 11.99 15.04 -1.62
C PRO A 236 12.71 13.72 -1.91
N SER A 237 12.02 12.59 -1.74
CA SER A 237 12.55 11.29 -2.17
C SER A 237 12.59 11.20 -3.70
N THR A 238 13.54 10.41 -4.21
CA THR A 238 13.73 10.13 -5.63
C THR A 238 13.60 8.64 -5.93
N LEU A 239 12.85 7.89 -5.12
CA LEU A 239 12.79 6.43 -5.21
C LEU A 239 12.17 5.98 -6.54
N LEU A 240 11.10 6.65 -6.98
CA LEU A 240 10.45 6.35 -8.26
C LEU A 240 11.27 6.87 -9.44
N SER A 241 12.00 7.97 -9.24
CA SER A 241 12.85 8.56 -10.29
C SER A 241 14.17 7.81 -10.50
N SER A 242 14.61 7.02 -9.50
CA SER A 242 15.90 6.32 -9.51
C SER A 242 15.77 4.81 -9.78
N LEU A 243 14.59 4.33 -10.20
CA LEU A 243 14.33 2.90 -10.44
C LEU A 243 15.32 2.22 -11.41
N GLY A 244 16.04 2.99 -12.24
CA GLY A 244 17.12 2.47 -13.09
C GLY A 244 18.47 2.25 -12.39
N THR A 245 18.65 2.76 -11.17
CA THR A 245 19.89 2.67 -10.39
C THR A 245 19.69 2.09 -8.98
N ILE A 246 18.46 2.09 -8.46
CA ILE A 246 18.11 1.45 -7.19
C ILE A 246 17.18 0.26 -7.42
N SER A 247 17.47 -0.86 -6.77
CA SER A 247 16.55 -1.98 -6.65
C SER A 247 15.62 -1.72 -5.47
N VAL A 248 14.32 -1.63 -5.73
CA VAL A 248 13.30 -1.43 -4.69
C VAL A 248 12.60 -2.74 -4.45
N GLU A 249 12.73 -3.26 -3.23
CA GLU A 249 12.06 -4.49 -2.83
C GLU A 249 10.78 -4.16 -2.09
N VAL A 250 9.65 -4.52 -2.69
CA VAL A 250 8.34 -4.29 -2.10
C VAL A 250 8.06 -5.40 -1.10
N GLN A 251 8.03 -5.10 0.20
CA GLN A 251 7.84 -6.13 1.22
C GLN A 251 6.51 -6.86 1.00
N LYS A 252 6.61 -8.15 0.71
CA LYS A 252 5.54 -9.15 0.66
C LYS A 252 5.78 -10.16 1.77
N ARG A 253 4.83 -11.08 1.95
CA ARG A 253 4.87 -12.08 3.02
C ARG A 253 6.24 -12.78 3.10
N ALA A 254 7.04 -12.44 4.12
CA ALA A 254 8.25 -13.18 4.46
C ALA A 254 7.88 -14.56 5.03
N VAL A 255 8.61 -15.60 4.61
CA VAL A 255 8.43 -16.99 5.10
C VAL A 255 9.35 -17.29 6.30
N GLU A 256 10.16 -16.32 6.74
CA GLU A 256 11.10 -16.49 7.85
C GLU A 256 10.78 -15.74 9.17
N PRO A 257 9.59 -15.86 9.79
CA PRO A 257 9.44 -15.40 11.18
C PRO A 257 9.82 -16.47 12.22
N MET A 258 9.71 -17.77 11.91
CA MET A 258 9.73 -18.81 12.94
C MET A 258 11.13 -19.22 13.40
N VAL A 259 12.09 -19.32 12.48
CA VAL A 259 13.50 -19.65 12.80
C VAL A 259 14.17 -18.49 13.55
N TYR A 260 13.90 -17.24 13.12
CA TYR A 260 14.47 -16.04 13.73
C TYR A 260 13.93 -15.74 15.14
N LEU A 261 12.68 -16.16 15.44
CA LEU A 261 12.10 -16.03 16.78
C LEU A 261 12.67 -17.06 17.77
N MET A 262 13.00 -18.28 17.31
CA MET A 262 13.72 -19.26 18.15
C MET A 262 15.15 -18.82 18.44
N ASP A 263 15.84 -18.22 17.47
CA ASP A 263 17.21 -17.74 17.65
C ASP A 263 17.29 -16.46 18.52
N ARG A 264 16.27 -15.60 18.45
CA ARG A 264 16.09 -14.47 19.38
C ARG A 264 15.79 -14.89 20.81
N ALA A 265 15.10 -16.01 21.00
CA ALA A 265 14.85 -16.56 22.33
C ALA A 265 16.13 -17.17 22.94
N ALA A 266 17.03 -17.70 22.10
CA ALA A 266 18.32 -18.24 22.53
C ALA A 266 19.37 -17.16 22.84
N ASN A 267 19.38 -16.03 22.11
CA ASN A 267 20.40 -14.98 22.20
C ASN A 267 19.89 -13.64 22.80
N GLY A 268 18.81 -13.70 23.58
CA GLY A 268 18.00 -12.55 24.03
C GLY A 268 18.61 -11.61 25.08
N LEU A 269 19.89 -11.25 25.00
CA LEU A 269 20.50 -10.28 25.94
C LEU A 269 21.54 -9.31 25.37
N GLN A 270 21.79 -9.28 24.05
CA GLN A 270 22.81 -8.37 23.53
C GLN A 270 22.53 -7.86 22.11
N ARG A 271 21.51 -7.00 21.94
CA ARG A 271 21.45 -5.98 20.87
C ARG A 271 20.19 -5.11 21.03
N GLN A 272 20.21 -4.27 22.05
CA GLN A 272 19.43 -3.04 22.05
C GLN A 272 20.24 -1.98 21.30
N ALA A 273 19.58 -1.22 20.42
CA ALA A 273 20.09 -0.06 19.68
C ALA A 273 20.95 -0.30 18.43
N LEU A 274 20.30 -0.59 17.30
CA LEU A 274 20.74 -0.12 15.98
C LEU A 274 19.52 0.41 15.21
N GLN A 275 19.23 1.69 15.43
CA GLN A 275 18.42 2.49 14.52
C GLN A 275 19.17 2.57 13.18
N ALA A 276 18.53 2.15 12.08
CA ALA A 276 19.03 2.38 10.74
C ALA A 276 19.01 3.90 10.48
N ARG A 277 20.15 4.55 10.73
CA ARG A 277 20.41 5.91 10.25
C ARG A 277 20.88 5.79 8.80
N THR A 278 20.03 6.18 7.87
CA THR A 278 20.45 6.52 6.51
C THR A 278 21.26 7.81 6.56
N ASN A 279 22.60 7.68 6.52
CA ASN A 279 23.48 8.76 6.14
C ASN A 279 24.31 8.31 4.94
N ALA A 280 24.19 9.07 3.86
CA ALA A 280 25.04 9.01 2.70
C ALA A 280 26.49 9.36 3.06
N GLY A 281 27.44 8.59 2.52
CA GLY A 281 28.85 8.99 2.41
C GLY A 281 29.85 7.93 2.86
N GLY A 282 30.62 7.39 1.90
CA GLY A 282 31.98 6.89 2.15
C GLY A 282 32.23 5.38 1.92
N SER A 283 32.58 5.05 0.68
CA SER A 283 33.65 4.12 0.27
C SER A 283 33.87 2.81 1.05
N SER A 284 33.55 1.66 0.43
CA SER A 284 34.49 0.56 0.14
C SER A 284 33.77 -0.64 -0.52
N GLY A 285 34.06 -0.89 -1.79
CA GLY A 285 34.29 -2.24 -2.35
C GLY A 285 33.24 -3.34 -2.18
N SER A 286 31.93 -3.04 -2.23
CA SER A 286 30.93 -4.07 -2.59
C SER A 286 29.86 -3.41 -3.45
N ASP A 287 29.66 -3.91 -4.66
CA ASP A 287 28.46 -3.62 -5.46
C ASP A 287 27.26 -4.29 -4.80
N THR A 288 26.94 -3.84 -3.59
CA THR A 288 25.63 -4.03 -3.01
C THR A 288 24.77 -2.99 -3.70
N SER A 289 24.07 -3.37 -4.76
CA SER A 289 22.92 -2.62 -5.25
C SER A 289 22.14 -2.15 -4.02
N ASN A 290 21.94 -0.84 -3.84
CA ASN A 290 21.24 -0.27 -2.68
C ASN A 290 19.79 -0.77 -2.66
N THR A 291 19.56 -1.98 -2.18
CA THR A 291 18.25 -2.62 -2.05
C THR A 291 17.50 -1.92 -0.93
N VAL A 292 16.53 -1.08 -1.27
CA VAL A 292 15.67 -0.43 -0.28
C VAL A 292 14.40 -1.25 -0.15
N THR A 293 14.22 -1.90 1.00
CA THR A 293 12.97 -2.60 1.33
C THR A 293 11.91 -1.59 1.77
N ILE A 294 10.77 -1.57 1.08
CA ILE A 294 9.66 -0.66 1.40
C ILE A 294 8.51 -1.40 2.07
N HIS A 295 7.97 -0.78 3.12
CA HIS A 295 6.97 -1.42 3.97
C HIS A 295 5.90 -0.46 4.50
N GLY A 296 4.75 -1.01 4.87
CA GLY A 296 3.61 -0.24 5.39
C GLY A 296 3.15 0.88 4.46
N ILE A 297 3.02 2.09 5.00
CA ILE A 297 2.58 3.29 4.26
C ILE A 297 3.47 3.57 3.04
N GLN A 298 4.78 3.33 3.14
CA GLN A 298 5.72 3.54 2.01
C GLN A 298 5.40 2.60 0.85
N ARG A 299 5.08 1.33 1.16
CA ARG A 299 4.67 0.32 0.18
C ARG A 299 3.42 0.78 -0.56
N VAL A 300 2.44 1.28 0.19
CA VAL A 300 1.16 1.77 -0.36
C VAL A 300 1.37 2.97 -1.29
N GLY A 301 2.18 3.94 -0.88
CA GLY A 301 2.52 5.11 -1.69
C GLY A 301 3.29 4.74 -2.96
N PHE A 302 4.31 3.89 -2.82
CA PHE A 302 5.11 3.41 -3.95
C PHE A 302 4.27 2.66 -4.98
N ARG A 303 3.36 1.77 -4.53
CA ARG A 303 2.44 1.04 -5.43
C ARG A 303 1.48 1.97 -6.17
N ASP A 304 1.14 3.13 -5.61
CA ASP A 304 0.34 4.15 -6.29
C ASP A 304 1.22 5.15 -7.07
N GLY A 305 2.54 4.99 -7.13
CA GLY A 305 3.43 5.91 -7.85
C GLY A 305 3.54 7.29 -7.18
N ILE A 306 3.44 7.31 -5.84
CA ILE A 306 3.63 8.50 -5.00
C ILE A 306 4.98 8.36 -4.28
N GLU A 307 5.80 9.41 -4.38
CA GLU A 307 7.06 9.48 -3.64
C GLU A 307 6.81 9.45 -2.13
N VAL A 308 7.66 8.77 -1.37
CA VAL A 308 7.45 8.52 0.07
C VAL A 308 7.28 9.82 0.85
N THR A 309 8.02 10.87 0.48
CA THR A 309 7.93 12.18 1.14
C THR A 309 6.66 12.96 0.79
N ASN A 310 5.99 12.63 -0.31
CA ASN A 310 4.78 13.32 -0.74
C ASN A 310 3.49 12.70 -0.15
N ILE A 311 3.58 11.57 0.57
CA ILE A 311 2.39 10.82 1.02
C ILE A 311 1.51 11.66 1.95
N PHE A 312 2.11 12.29 2.97
CA PHE A 312 1.38 13.13 3.93
C PHE A 312 0.66 14.27 3.22
N LEU A 313 1.40 15.04 2.43
CA LEU A 313 0.89 16.22 1.76
C LEU A 313 -0.16 15.88 0.68
N THR A 314 -0.01 14.75 -0.02
CA THR A 314 -1.03 14.26 -0.96
C THR A 314 -2.35 14.02 -0.23
N GLY A 315 -2.34 13.23 0.85
CA GLY A 315 -3.55 12.95 1.62
C GLY A 315 -4.15 14.21 2.26
N TYR A 316 -3.31 15.12 2.74
CA TYR A 316 -3.73 16.42 3.28
C TYR A 316 -4.45 17.28 2.23
N ILE A 317 -3.86 17.42 1.04
CA ILE A 317 -4.44 18.20 -0.07
C ILE A 317 -5.77 17.60 -0.49
N PHE A 318 -5.87 16.28 -0.64
CA PHE A 318 -7.14 15.63 -0.99
C PHE A 318 -8.22 15.84 0.06
N PHE A 319 -7.88 15.80 1.36
CA PHE A 319 -8.83 16.12 2.42
C PHE A 319 -9.35 17.56 2.30
N VAL A 320 -8.46 18.54 2.10
CA VAL A 320 -8.84 19.95 1.94
C VAL A 320 -9.68 20.16 0.68
N VAL A 321 -9.29 19.56 -0.45
CA VAL A 321 -10.05 19.61 -1.71
C VAL A 321 -11.44 19.01 -1.53
N PHE A 322 -11.56 17.88 -0.83
CA PHE A 322 -12.85 17.27 -0.54
C PHE A 322 -13.74 18.18 0.31
N VAL A 323 -13.20 18.80 1.37
CA VAL A 323 -13.93 19.79 2.18
C VAL A 323 -14.41 20.96 1.31
N MET A 324 -13.52 21.53 0.50
CA MET A 324 -13.85 22.65 -0.39
C MET A 324 -14.90 22.27 -1.42
N PHE A 325 -14.80 21.08 -2.01
CA PHE A 325 -15.76 20.56 -2.97
C PHE A 325 -17.16 20.43 -2.36
N VAL A 326 -17.28 19.88 -1.14
CA VAL A 326 -18.59 19.76 -0.48
C VAL A 326 -19.16 21.13 -0.10
N VAL A 327 -18.34 22.06 0.42
CA VAL A 327 -18.79 23.42 0.73
C VAL A 327 -19.32 24.13 -0.52
N LEU A 328 -18.58 24.07 -1.63
CA LEU A 328 -19.01 24.61 -2.92
C LEU A 328 -20.29 23.95 -3.41
N GLY A 329 -20.41 22.62 -3.28
CA GLY A 329 -21.63 21.88 -3.62
C GLY A 329 -22.87 22.38 -2.87
N VAL A 330 -22.75 22.63 -1.57
CA VAL A 330 -23.84 23.18 -0.75
C VAL A 330 -24.19 24.61 -1.17
N LEU A 331 -23.19 25.44 -1.48
CA LEU A 331 -23.41 26.82 -1.94
C LEU A 331 -24.09 26.87 -3.32
N ILE A 332 -23.67 26.03 -4.26
CA ILE A 332 -24.29 25.90 -5.58
C ILE A 332 -25.73 25.41 -5.43
N PHE A 333 -25.97 24.40 -4.59
CA PHE A 333 -27.31 23.89 -4.34
C PHE A 333 -28.23 24.96 -3.74
N LYS A 334 -27.72 25.78 -2.81
CA LYS A 334 -28.45 26.95 -2.28
C LYS A 334 -28.84 27.93 -3.39
N LEU A 335 -27.86 28.33 -4.21
CA LEU A 335 -28.07 29.28 -5.31
C LEU A 335 -29.11 28.75 -6.31
N PHE A 336 -29.02 27.46 -6.64
CA PHE A 336 -29.97 26.79 -7.53
C PHE A 336 -31.40 26.77 -6.95
N CYS A 337 -31.55 26.45 -5.66
CA CYS A 337 -32.85 26.49 -5.00
C CYS A 337 -33.48 27.89 -5.00
N GLU A 338 -32.69 28.92 -4.68
CA GLU A 338 -33.16 30.31 -4.68
C GLU A 338 -33.54 30.80 -6.08
N LEU A 339 -32.78 30.41 -7.10
CA LEU A 339 -33.05 30.76 -8.50
C LEU A 339 -34.32 30.08 -9.02
N LEU A 340 -34.54 28.80 -8.71
CA LEU A 340 -35.76 28.07 -9.12
C LEU A 340 -37.04 28.63 -8.47
N VAL A 341 -36.94 29.11 -7.24
CA VAL A 341 -38.06 29.78 -6.55
C VAL A 341 -38.33 31.14 -7.19
N LYS A 342 -37.29 31.93 -7.49
CA LYS A 342 -37.43 33.22 -8.19
C LYS A 342 -38.02 33.06 -9.59
N MET A 343 -37.72 31.97 -10.29
CA MET A 343 -38.28 31.64 -11.60
C MET A 343 -39.69 31.04 -11.55
N GLY A 344 -40.29 30.88 -10.35
CA GLY A 344 -41.62 30.29 -10.18
C GLY A 344 -41.70 28.79 -10.50
N LYS A 345 -40.56 28.12 -10.77
CA LYS A 345 -40.50 26.69 -11.12
C LYS A 345 -40.54 25.78 -9.89
N MET A 346 -40.36 26.32 -8.69
CA MET A 346 -40.43 25.58 -7.43
C MET A 346 -41.37 26.28 -6.45
N LYS A 347 -42.30 25.52 -5.85
CA LYS A 347 -43.18 26.01 -4.78
C LYS A 347 -42.34 26.48 -3.59
N GLY A 348 -42.68 27.64 -3.02
CA GLY A 348 -41.92 28.27 -1.94
C GLY A 348 -41.68 27.39 -0.70
N ASP A 349 -42.59 26.47 -0.43
CA ASP A 349 -42.53 25.53 0.71
C ASP A 349 -41.49 24.42 0.54
N LYS A 350 -41.06 24.10 -0.71
CA LYS A 350 -40.04 23.08 -0.91
C LYS A 350 -38.68 23.61 -0.46
N PHE A 351 -37.97 22.83 0.36
CA PHE A 351 -36.66 23.17 0.92
C PHE A 351 -36.63 24.49 1.73
N GLN A 352 -37.76 24.92 2.30
CA GLN A 352 -37.83 26.16 3.07
C GLN A 352 -36.92 26.13 4.31
N ASP A 353 -36.91 24.99 5.02
CA ASP A 353 -36.03 24.77 6.18
C ASP A 353 -34.55 24.82 5.80
N PHE A 354 -34.19 24.23 4.66
CA PHE A 354 -32.83 24.30 4.14
C PHE A 354 -32.46 25.74 3.73
N ARG A 355 -33.33 26.46 3.02
CA ARG A 355 -33.04 27.83 2.54
C ARG A 355 -32.86 28.81 3.70
N ASN A 356 -33.69 28.73 4.73
CA ASN A 356 -33.61 29.61 5.89
C ASN A 356 -32.52 29.18 6.88
N GLY A 357 -32.23 27.88 6.97
CA GLY A 357 -31.28 27.27 7.91
C GLY A 357 -29.97 26.75 7.31
N TRP A 358 -29.61 27.14 6.08
CA TRP A 358 -28.52 26.51 5.31
C TRP A 358 -27.17 26.53 6.04
N THR A 359 -26.88 27.56 6.83
CA THR A 359 -25.63 27.66 7.61
C THR A 359 -25.56 26.60 8.72
N THR A 360 -26.70 26.24 9.32
CA THR A 360 -26.78 25.17 10.32
C THR A 360 -26.59 23.81 9.67
N VAL A 361 -27.20 23.58 8.49
CA VAL A 361 -27.01 22.35 7.72
C VAL A 361 -25.56 22.20 7.28
N LEU A 362 -24.95 23.27 6.76
CA LEU A 362 -23.54 23.28 6.35
C LEU A 362 -22.62 22.96 7.54
N LYS A 363 -22.84 23.57 8.71
CA LYS A 363 -22.09 23.24 9.93
C LYS A 363 -22.19 21.74 10.27
N GLY A 364 -23.39 21.17 10.20
CA GLY A 364 -23.61 19.74 10.43
C GLY A 364 -22.85 18.84 9.44
N ILE A 365 -22.86 19.20 8.16
CA ILE A 365 -22.09 18.49 7.11
C ILE A 365 -20.59 18.57 7.38
N LEU A 366 -20.07 19.76 7.73
CA LEU A 366 -18.66 19.95 8.05
C LEU A 366 -18.21 19.10 9.24
N PHE A 367 -19.00 19.03 10.32
CA PHE A 367 -18.69 18.15 11.45
C PHE A 367 -18.62 16.68 11.04
N ARG A 368 -19.50 16.23 10.13
CA ARG A 368 -19.47 14.86 9.60
C ARG A 368 -18.24 14.61 8.72
N ILE A 369 -17.84 15.57 7.88
CA ILE A 369 -16.63 15.44 7.06
C ILE A 369 -15.39 15.38 7.95
N VAL A 370 -15.30 16.22 8.98
CA VAL A 370 -14.19 16.16 9.95
C VAL A 370 -14.17 14.80 10.66
N LEU A 371 -15.33 14.26 11.04
CA LEU A 371 -15.43 12.93 11.64
C LEU A 371 -14.99 11.81 10.67
N ILE A 372 -15.37 11.89 9.39
CA ILE A 372 -14.99 10.94 8.34
C ILE A 372 -13.48 11.01 8.06
N GLY A 373 -12.93 12.23 7.96
CA GLY A 373 -11.51 12.46 7.68
C GLY A 373 -10.61 12.28 8.90
N PHE A 374 -11.17 12.16 10.11
CA PHE A 374 -10.38 12.06 11.33
C PHE A 374 -9.43 10.86 11.36
N PRO A 375 -9.87 9.61 11.07
CA PRO A 375 -8.95 8.47 11.03
C PRO A 375 -7.82 8.66 10.01
N GLN A 376 -8.15 9.23 8.84
CA GLN A 376 -7.18 9.55 7.80
C GLN A 376 -6.12 10.53 8.31
N MET A 377 -6.55 11.69 8.82
CA MET A 377 -5.64 12.74 9.23
C MET A 377 -4.82 12.36 10.45
N VAL A 378 -5.38 11.58 11.38
CA VAL A 378 -4.61 11.05 12.51
C VAL A 378 -3.44 10.21 12.01
N VAL A 379 -3.68 9.21 11.15
CA VAL A 379 -2.60 8.34 10.68
C VAL A 379 -1.57 9.09 9.85
N LEU A 380 -1.99 9.98 8.96
CA LEU A 380 -1.06 10.77 8.15
C LEU A 380 -0.25 11.78 8.98
N CYS A 381 -0.87 12.48 9.94
CA CYS A 381 -0.14 13.41 10.81
C CYS A 381 0.89 12.68 11.69
N PHE A 382 0.53 11.52 12.26
CA PHE A 382 1.49 10.73 13.03
C PHE A 382 2.58 10.12 12.15
N TRP A 383 2.26 9.76 10.91
CA TRP A 383 3.26 9.36 9.92
C TRP A 383 4.27 10.49 9.68
N GLU A 384 3.80 11.73 9.46
CA GLU A 384 4.67 12.89 9.28
C GLU A 384 5.57 13.11 10.51
N PHE A 385 5.04 12.93 11.73
CA PHE A 385 5.86 13.01 12.95
C PHE A 385 7.00 12.00 13.00
N THR A 386 6.86 10.85 12.34
CA THR A 386 7.93 9.83 12.27
C THR A 386 8.94 10.10 11.17
N ARG A 387 8.54 10.71 10.04
CA ARG A 387 9.40 10.96 8.88
C ARG A 387 10.11 12.30 8.95
N ASN A 388 9.42 13.34 9.44
CA ASN A 388 9.90 14.72 9.50
C ASN A 388 10.40 15.18 8.12
N ASP A 389 9.54 15.07 7.10
CA ASP A 389 9.89 15.30 5.70
C ASP A 389 10.06 16.81 5.41
N SER A 390 9.37 17.67 6.16
CA SER A 390 9.61 19.12 6.17
C SER A 390 9.12 19.83 7.45
N SER A 391 9.80 20.92 7.83
CA SER A 391 9.43 21.74 9.00
C SER A 391 8.00 22.31 8.91
N ALA A 392 7.56 22.74 7.73
CA ALA A 392 6.21 23.27 7.54
C ALA A 392 5.14 22.17 7.53
N GLU A 393 5.46 20.99 7.02
CA GLU A 393 4.56 19.83 7.02
C GLU A 393 4.30 19.35 8.44
N MET A 394 5.34 19.32 9.28
CA MET A 394 5.21 19.07 10.72
C MET A 394 4.28 20.08 11.40
N VAL A 395 4.41 21.38 11.09
CA VAL A 395 3.52 22.42 11.62
C VAL A 395 2.08 22.18 11.18
N LEU A 396 1.84 21.89 9.89
CA LEU A 396 0.52 21.54 9.37
C LEU A 396 -0.06 20.32 10.08
N ALA A 397 0.75 19.26 10.28
CA ALA A 397 0.33 18.04 10.95
C ALA A 397 -0.12 18.31 12.40
N VAL A 398 0.67 19.08 13.16
CA VAL A 398 0.35 19.50 14.54
C VAL A 398 -0.95 20.31 14.57
N PHE A 399 -1.05 21.39 13.80
CA PHE A 399 -2.25 22.23 13.83
C PHE A 399 -3.50 21.45 13.40
N THR A 400 -3.38 20.58 12.41
CA THR A 400 -4.53 19.81 11.91
C THR A 400 -5.03 18.82 12.94
N ILE A 401 -4.15 18.04 13.59
CA ILE A 401 -4.61 17.05 14.57
C ILE A 401 -5.22 17.72 15.81
N PHE A 402 -4.61 18.78 16.34
CA PHE A 402 -5.13 19.47 17.52
C PHE A 402 -6.44 20.20 17.22
N THR A 403 -6.56 20.84 16.06
CA THR A 403 -7.82 21.50 15.67
C THR A 403 -8.95 20.49 15.46
N MET A 404 -8.69 19.35 14.81
CA MET A 404 -9.69 18.28 14.65
C MET A 404 -10.12 17.70 15.99
N LEU A 405 -9.18 17.40 16.89
CA LEU A 405 -9.47 16.92 18.24
C LEU A 405 -10.32 17.92 19.02
N ALA A 406 -9.98 19.21 18.97
CA ALA A 406 -10.74 20.26 19.64
C ALA A 406 -12.18 20.38 19.09
N ILE A 407 -12.33 20.36 17.77
CA ILE A 407 -13.64 20.43 17.09
C ILE A 407 -14.51 19.23 17.46
N LEU A 408 -13.97 18.01 17.41
CA LEU A 408 -14.71 16.78 17.73
C LEU A 408 -15.02 16.66 19.22
N ALA A 409 -14.08 17.00 20.10
CA ALA A 409 -14.30 17.02 21.54
C ALA A 409 -15.38 18.03 21.93
N TRP A 410 -15.36 19.22 21.32
CA TRP A 410 -16.40 20.23 21.51
C TRP A 410 -17.77 19.76 21.02
N ALA A 411 -17.83 19.17 19.82
CA ALA A 411 -19.06 18.62 19.25
C ALA A 411 -19.65 17.50 20.13
N SER A 412 -18.80 16.56 20.56
CA SER A 412 -19.19 15.48 21.48
C SER A 412 -19.73 16.02 22.80
N SER A 413 -19.02 16.98 23.42
CA SER A 413 -19.47 17.63 24.67
C SER A 413 -20.82 18.32 24.51
N LYS A 414 -21.04 19.02 23.39
CA LYS A 414 -22.33 19.63 23.05
C LYS A 414 -23.46 18.61 22.93
N VAL A 415 -23.22 17.50 22.21
CA VAL A 415 -24.21 16.42 22.04
C VAL A 415 -24.55 15.78 23.38
N ILE A 416 -23.55 15.47 24.21
CA ILE A 416 -23.75 14.88 25.54
C ILE A 416 -24.55 15.83 26.44
N ARG A 417 -24.23 17.13 26.44
CA ARG A 417 -24.98 18.14 27.22
C ARG A 417 -26.43 18.25 26.75
N LEU A 418 -26.67 18.22 25.44
CA LEU A 418 -28.02 18.28 24.87
C LEU A 418 -28.83 17.02 25.23
N ALA A 419 -28.22 15.83 25.09
CA ALA A 419 -28.85 14.57 25.47
C ALA A 419 -29.21 14.53 26.95
N ARG A 420 -28.30 14.95 27.84
CA ARG A 420 -28.58 15.05 29.29
C ARG A 420 -29.74 15.98 29.60
N ARG A 421 -29.80 17.14 28.92
CA ARG A 421 -30.90 18.09 29.07
C ARG A 421 -32.23 17.51 28.56
N SER A 422 -32.19 16.81 27.43
CA SER A 422 -33.37 16.15 26.85
C SER A 422 -33.91 15.03 27.77
N ILE A 423 -33.02 14.20 28.33
CA ILE A 423 -33.40 13.19 29.35
C ILE A 423 -34.08 13.87 30.56
N ALA A 424 -33.52 14.98 31.05
CA ALA A 424 -34.07 15.67 32.22
C ALA A 424 -35.46 16.27 31.95
N MET A 425 -35.75 16.74 30.73
CA MET A 425 -37.02 17.41 30.40
C MET A 425 -38.07 16.45 29.81
N HIS A 426 -37.65 15.45 29.03
CA HIS A 426 -38.54 14.61 28.23
C HIS A 426 -38.44 13.11 28.57
N LYS A 427 -37.59 12.71 29.52
CA LYS A 427 -37.28 11.30 29.85
C LYS A 427 -36.82 10.47 28.63
N ASN A 428 -36.39 11.13 27.56
CA ASN A 428 -35.93 10.52 26.32
C ASN A 428 -34.71 11.30 25.83
N PRO A 429 -33.57 10.67 25.48
CA PRO A 429 -32.37 11.36 25.01
C PRO A 429 -32.45 11.99 23.62
N ALA A 430 -33.48 11.65 22.83
CA ALA A 430 -33.58 12.03 21.42
C ALA A 430 -34.61 13.14 21.13
N TYR A 431 -35.30 13.67 22.16
CA TYR A 431 -36.40 14.63 22.01
C TYR A 431 -35.94 16.10 22.02
#